data_AF-A0A7V9G9A9-F1
#
_entry.id   AF-A0A7V9G9A9-F1
#
_cell.length_a   1.000
_cell.length_b   1.000
_cell.length_c   1.000
_cell.angle_alpha   90.00
_cell.angle_beta   90.00
_cell.angle_gamma   90.00
#
_symmetry.space_group_name_H-M   'P 1'
#
loop_
_entity.id
_entity.type
_entity.pdbx_description
1 polymer ?
#
loop_
_entity_poly.entity_id
_entity_poly.type
_entity_poly.pdbx_seq_one_letter_code
_entity_poly.pdbx_strand_id
1 'polypeptide(L)'
;MTVLMLVVLITITAALVAVWLTSTGDIVRARVQARALSLPTTWQEMGIVESAPNRIADWQRLQSVVGGLKSYHSSGVPYDKRTWKGPGPGSPVTPELIAHHAGLDAVRLAELIAIVDRLGEGPVVMSIAGSPDSRLARWDRSRFIDLGRIMVERIVIAPPELLAAEVRRALSAGSLLSEDGLTASAMRSVVGTLIFHACASRLEDLRRHAPGIEDDILRFADGILRSGVTDSMGELVQMFTGLGTSGGYDGNIGYGIGISRSVFGVRGPRWMWDILEKMVLRAGRARLMEAQIGATVFMREHQDLADIADECRRWDRMTSTSSPSWTSPTAASTHAAMRGRVIVAKGIMSTCLHGRLLAAEIAQRPWPVDGFDPARAPLKRIERGGALIGAYSTFLDGADDKGSIKLDRCWALYERLGMTMAGDPPPVR
;
A
#
# COMPACT_ATOMS: atom_id res chain seq x y z
N MET A 1 29.36 -12.48 51.08
CA MET A 1 29.67 -11.21 50.38
C MET A 1 29.37 -11.28 48.88
N THR A 2 29.82 -12.32 48.16
CA THR A 2 29.65 -12.47 46.70
C THR A 2 28.21 -12.48 46.21
N VAL A 3 27.30 -13.19 46.90
CA VAL A 3 25.87 -13.25 46.51
C VAL A 3 25.19 -11.88 46.61
N LEU A 4 25.45 -11.14 47.69
CA LEU A 4 24.90 -9.80 47.87
C LEU A 4 25.38 -8.84 46.77
N MET A 5 26.66 -8.89 46.42
CA MET A 5 27.23 -8.07 45.34
C MET A 5 26.60 -8.40 43.98
N LEU A 6 26.37 -9.68 43.69
CA LEU A 6 25.71 -10.12 42.47
C LEU A 6 24.26 -9.63 42.38
N VAL A 7 23.50 -9.76 43.47
CA VAL A 7 22.10 -9.29 43.53
C VAL A 7 22.03 -7.77 43.34
N VAL A 8 22.93 -7.02 43.98
CA VAL A 8 23.02 -5.56 43.80
C VAL A 8 23.34 -5.20 42.35
N LEU A 9 24.33 -5.86 41.73
CA LEU A 9 24.70 -5.61 40.33
C LEU A 9 23.54 -5.90 39.36
N ILE A 10 22.83 -7.02 39.53
CA ILE A 10 21.67 -7.37 38.72
C ILE A 10 20.57 -6.33 38.88
N THR A 11 20.29 -5.90 40.12
CA THR A 11 19.25 -4.91 40.41
C THR A 11 19.57 -3.55 39.77
N ILE A 12 20.82 -3.08 39.89
CA ILE A 12 21.27 -1.84 39.26
C ILE A 12 21.17 -1.94 37.74
N THR A 13 21.62 -3.06 37.16
CA THR A 13 21.55 -3.28 35.71
C THR A 13 20.11 -3.28 35.22
N ALA A 14 19.21 -3.98 35.90
CA ALA A 14 17.79 -4.00 35.57
C ALA A 14 17.16 -2.60 35.67
N ALA A 15 17.50 -1.82 36.70
CA ALA A 15 17.03 -0.44 36.85
C ALA A 15 17.55 0.47 35.72
N LEU A 16 18.84 0.37 35.36
CA LEU A 16 19.42 1.13 34.25
C LEU A 16 18.80 0.76 32.90
N VAL A 17 18.57 -0.54 32.65
CA VAL A 17 17.87 -1.01 31.45
C VAL A 17 16.43 -0.50 31.43
N ALA A 18 15.72 -0.54 32.56
CA ALA A 18 14.36 -0.01 32.66
C ALA A 18 14.31 1.50 32.36
N VAL A 19 15.21 2.30 32.96
CA VAL A 19 15.35 3.74 32.69
C VAL A 19 15.69 4.00 31.22
N TRP A 20 16.61 3.22 30.65
CA TRP A 20 16.97 3.33 29.24
C TRP A 20 15.79 3.01 28.32
N LEU A 21 15.05 1.92 28.58
CA LEU A 21 13.89 1.52 27.80
C LEU A 21 12.77 2.56 27.85
N THR A 22 12.61 3.25 28.99
CA THR A 22 11.54 4.22 29.23
C THR A 22 11.88 5.67 28.84
N SER A 23 13.15 6.02 28.68
CA SER A 23 13.57 7.39 28.34
C SER A 23 12.96 7.89 27.02
N THR A 24 12.51 9.14 26.92
CA THR A 24 11.93 9.68 25.66
C THR A 24 12.81 10.73 24.99
N GLY A 25 14.05 10.93 25.47
CA GLY A 25 14.90 12.05 25.05
C GLY A 25 15.24 12.10 23.55
N ASP A 26 15.43 10.96 22.91
CA ASP A 26 15.59 10.84 21.45
C ASP A 26 14.30 11.17 20.68
N ILE A 27 13.12 10.77 21.16
CA ILE A 27 11.83 11.14 20.55
C ILE A 27 11.62 12.65 20.66
N VAL A 28 11.90 13.25 21.82
CA VAL A 28 11.80 14.70 22.02
C VAL A 28 12.72 15.44 21.07
N ARG A 29 13.99 15.01 20.92
CA ARG A 29 14.93 15.60 19.95
C ARG A 29 14.42 15.47 18.51
N ALA A 30 13.92 14.30 18.11
CA ALA A 30 13.35 14.10 16.79
C ALA A 30 12.12 14.98 16.54
N ARG A 31 11.26 15.22 17.54
CA ARG A 31 10.13 16.17 17.42
C ARG A 31 10.60 17.60 17.23
N VAL A 32 11.62 18.03 17.96
CA VAL A 32 12.22 19.37 17.78
C VAL A 32 12.77 19.52 16.37
N GLN A 33 13.49 18.52 15.87
CA GLN A 33 13.99 18.49 14.50
C GLN A 33 12.86 18.54 13.46
N ALA A 34 11.82 17.71 13.61
CA ALA A 34 10.67 17.69 12.71
C ALA A 34 9.96 19.05 12.67
N ARG A 35 9.74 19.69 13.83
CA ARG A 35 9.14 21.03 13.91
C ARG A 35 10.02 22.10 13.27
N ALA A 36 11.34 22.03 13.43
CA ALA A 36 12.27 22.93 12.76
C ALA A 36 12.18 22.84 11.22
N LEU A 37 11.75 21.69 10.70
CA LEU A 37 11.51 21.44 9.27
C LEU A 37 10.04 21.65 8.86
N SER A 38 9.22 22.24 9.74
CA SER A 38 7.77 22.43 9.55
C SER A 38 7.03 21.13 9.22
N LEU A 39 7.43 20.02 9.84
CA LEU A 39 6.70 18.75 9.77
C LEU A 39 5.74 18.61 10.96
N PRO A 40 4.57 18.01 10.75
CA PRO A 40 3.65 17.72 11.84
C PRO A 40 4.22 16.65 12.77
N THR A 41 4.00 16.84 14.05
CA THR A 41 4.36 15.95 15.15
C THR A 41 3.14 15.42 15.90
N THR A 42 1.96 15.95 15.58
CA THR A 42 0.65 15.50 16.06
C THR A 42 -0.34 15.41 14.91
N TRP A 43 -1.40 14.64 15.10
CA TRP A 43 -2.46 14.49 14.10
C TRP A 43 -3.27 15.77 13.92
N GLN A 44 -3.40 16.58 14.97
CA GLN A 44 -3.99 17.90 14.89
C GLN A 44 -3.14 18.84 14.02
N GLU A 45 -1.81 18.79 14.14
CA GLU A 45 -0.89 19.56 13.28
C GLU A 45 -0.97 19.12 11.80
N MET A 46 -1.40 17.89 11.51
CA MET A 46 -1.66 17.44 10.12
C MET A 46 -2.94 18.00 9.51
N GLY A 47 -3.81 18.65 10.30
CA GLY A 47 -5.11 19.12 9.82
C GLY A 47 -6.09 18.00 9.46
N ILE A 48 -5.82 16.76 9.90
CA ILE A 48 -6.74 15.62 9.68
C ILE A 48 -7.93 15.79 10.63
N VAL A 49 -9.11 15.94 10.05
CA VAL A 49 -10.38 16.08 10.78
C VAL A 49 -11.11 14.75 10.76
N GLU A 50 -11.67 14.39 11.91
CA GLU A 50 -12.56 13.22 12.01
C GLU A 50 -13.75 13.38 11.05
N SER A 51 -14.12 12.28 10.41
CA SER A 51 -15.28 12.25 9.52
C SER A 51 -16.58 12.49 10.29
N ALA A 52 -17.58 13.05 9.60
CA ALA A 52 -18.89 13.25 10.20
C ALA A 52 -19.48 11.92 10.74
N PRO A 53 -20.23 11.92 11.85
CA PRO A 53 -20.72 10.69 12.49
C PRO A 53 -21.52 9.77 11.57
N ASN A 54 -22.31 10.33 10.64
CA ASN A 54 -23.04 9.56 9.64
C ASN A 54 -22.11 8.85 8.64
N ARG A 55 -21.02 9.50 8.20
CA ARG A 55 -20.00 8.90 7.32
C ARG A 55 -19.26 7.77 8.03
N ILE A 56 -18.94 7.96 9.30
CA ILE A 56 -18.35 6.92 10.16
C ILE A 56 -19.29 5.72 10.30
N ALA A 57 -20.58 5.97 10.57
CA ALA A 57 -21.59 4.92 10.67
C ALA A 57 -21.76 4.15 9.35
N ASP A 58 -21.82 4.85 8.22
CA ASP A 58 -21.89 4.24 6.89
C ASP A 58 -20.65 3.38 6.60
N TRP A 59 -19.46 3.85 6.96
CA TRP A 59 -18.23 3.08 6.83
C TRP A 59 -18.22 1.81 7.69
N GLN A 60 -18.65 1.90 8.95
CA GLN A 60 -18.77 0.73 9.82
C GLN A 60 -19.79 -0.25 9.27
N ARG A 61 -20.91 0.24 8.73
CA ARG A 61 -21.92 -0.58 8.08
C ARG A 61 -21.37 -1.27 6.84
N LEU A 62 -20.62 -0.55 5.99
CA LEU A 62 -19.97 -1.10 4.80
C LEU A 62 -19.11 -2.31 5.15
N GLN A 63 -18.29 -2.21 6.21
CA GLN A 63 -17.45 -3.32 6.66
C GLN A 63 -18.28 -4.53 7.07
N SER A 64 -19.43 -4.32 7.72
CA SER A 64 -20.32 -5.42 8.10
C SER A 64 -20.99 -6.06 6.88
N VAL A 65 -21.43 -5.26 5.91
CA VAL A 65 -22.07 -5.76 4.68
C VAL A 65 -21.07 -6.56 3.85
N VAL A 66 -19.86 -6.03 3.67
CA VAL A 66 -18.77 -6.71 2.94
C VAL A 66 -18.41 -8.04 3.61
N GLY A 67 -18.32 -8.10 4.94
CA GLY A 67 -18.06 -9.36 5.65
C GLY A 67 -19.13 -10.44 5.44
N GLY A 68 -20.33 -10.04 4.99
CA GLY A 68 -21.43 -10.93 4.63
C GLY A 68 -21.47 -11.32 3.15
N LEU A 69 -20.56 -10.80 2.31
CA LEU A 69 -20.45 -11.09 0.88
C LEU A 69 -19.10 -11.77 0.63
N LYS A 70 -19.07 -12.77 -0.25
CA LYS A 70 -17.82 -13.43 -0.66
C LYS A 70 -17.54 -13.07 -2.12
N SER A 71 -16.38 -12.48 -2.39
CA SER A 71 -15.91 -12.29 -3.76
C SER A 71 -15.74 -13.65 -4.46
N TYR A 72 -15.91 -13.71 -5.78
CA TYR A 72 -15.66 -14.91 -6.59
C TYR A 72 -14.25 -15.47 -6.34
N HIS A 73 -13.27 -14.59 -6.19
CA HIS A 73 -11.90 -15.01 -5.88
C HIS A 73 -11.77 -15.80 -4.55
N SER A 74 -12.69 -15.60 -3.60
CA SER A 74 -12.67 -16.20 -2.27
C SER A 74 -13.60 -17.42 -2.14
N SER A 75 -14.34 -17.79 -3.20
CA SER A 75 -15.45 -18.76 -3.10
C SER A 75 -15.14 -20.22 -3.48
N GLY A 76 -13.91 -20.59 -3.90
CA GLY A 76 -13.65 -22.03 -4.10
C GLY A 76 -12.44 -22.49 -4.94
N VAL A 77 -11.57 -21.61 -5.42
CA VAL A 77 -10.37 -22.03 -6.16
C VAL A 77 -9.17 -22.12 -5.20
N PRO A 78 -8.31 -23.17 -5.25
CA PRO A 78 -7.12 -23.27 -4.41
C PRO A 78 -6.38 -21.93 -4.35
N TYR A 79 -6.28 -21.41 -3.13
CA TYR A 79 -6.00 -20.02 -2.88
C TYR A 79 -4.57 -19.65 -3.31
N ASP A 80 -4.43 -18.95 -4.44
CA ASP A 80 -3.22 -18.18 -4.73
C ASP A 80 -3.52 -16.74 -4.35
N LYS A 81 -3.04 -16.34 -3.16
CA LYS A 81 -3.17 -15.01 -2.58
C LYS A 81 -2.68 -13.88 -3.49
N ARG A 82 -1.85 -14.20 -4.50
CA ARG A 82 -1.01 -13.21 -5.19
C ARG A 82 -1.51 -12.78 -6.56
N THR A 83 -2.49 -13.48 -7.14
CA THR A 83 -2.93 -13.19 -8.51
C THR A 83 -4.45 -13.05 -8.58
N TRP A 84 -4.93 -11.93 -9.11
CA TRP A 84 -6.31 -11.80 -9.53
C TRP A 84 -6.64 -12.93 -10.52
N LYS A 85 -7.71 -13.68 -10.25
CA LYS A 85 -8.10 -14.85 -11.05
C LYS A 85 -9.27 -14.58 -11.99
N GLY A 86 -9.85 -13.38 -11.94
CA GLY A 86 -10.89 -13.01 -12.89
C GLY A 86 -10.34 -12.94 -14.31
N PRO A 87 -11.22 -12.78 -15.31
CA PRO A 87 -10.81 -12.64 -16.69
C PRO A 87 -9.88 -11.44 -16.81
N GLY A 88 -8.70 -11.68 -17.39
CA GLY A 88 -7.78 -10.61 -17.77
C GLY A 88 -8.14 -10.07 -19.16
N PRO A 89 -7.41 -9.05 -19.64
CA PRO A 89 -7.54 -8.56 -21.00
C PRO A 89 -7.54 -9.68 -22.05
N GLY A 90 -8.45 -9.57 -23.02
CA GLY A 90 -8.63 -10.54 -24.10
C GLY A 90 -9.28 -11.86 -23.69
N SER A 91 -9.61 -12.05 -22.41
CA SER A 91 -10.33 -13.24 -21.94
C SER A 91 -11.82 -12.97 -21.86
N PRO A 92 -12.69 -13.90 -22.29
CA PRO A 92 -14.13 -13.73 -22.11
C PRO A 92 -14.49 -13.74 -20.63
N VAL A 93 -15.56 -13.01 -20.28
CA VAL A 93 -16.17 -13.12 -18.95
C VAL A 93 -16.69 -14.54 -18.78
N THR A 94 -16.29 -15.21 -17.69
CA THR A 94 -16.63 -16.60 -17.49
C THR A 94 -18.07 -16.75 -16.97
N PRO A 95 -18.85 -17.77 -17.41
CA PRO A 95 -20.19 -18.02 -16.89
C PRO A 95 -20.23 -18.20 -15.37
N GLU A 96 -19.16 -18.76 -14.77
CA GLU A 96 -19.06 -18.97 -13.34
C GLU A 96 -18.98 -17.66 -12.56
N LEU A 97 -18.29 -16.64 -13.09
CA LEU A 97 -18.23 -15.32 -12.45
C LEU A 97 -19.60 -14.64 -12.47
N ILE A 98 -20.32 -14.73 -13.59
CA ILE A 98 -21.67 -14.20 -13.73
C ILE A 98 -22.63 -14.92 -12.78
N ALA A 99 -22.60 -16.26 -12.74
CA ALA A 99 -23.42 -17.07 -11.86
C ALA A 99 -23.11 -16.82 -10.37
N HIS A 100 -21.84 -16.65 -10.02
CA HIS A 100 -21.42 -16.28 -8.67
C HIS A 100 -22.05 -14.94 -8.25
N HIS A 101 -21.96 -13.92 -9.11
CA HIS A 101 -22.54 -12.60 -8.82
C HIS A 101 -24.06 -12.62 -8.73
N ALA A 102 -24.73 -13.39 -9.59
CA ALA A 102 -26.17 -13.59 -9.52
C ALA A 102 -26.61 -14.31 -8.24
N GLY A 103 -25.73 -15.14 -7.66
CA GLY A 103 -25.96 -15.84 -6.39
C GLY A 103 -25.62 -15.05 -5.13
N LEU A 104 -25.08 -13.82 -5.25
CA LEU A 104 -24.88 -12.95 -4.08
C LEU A 104 -26.23 -12.50 -3.50
N ASP A 105 -26.26 -12.27 -2.18
CA ASP A 105 -27.41 -11.67 -1.51
C ASP A 105 -27.69 -10.28 -2.11
N ALA A 106 -28.77 -10.19 -2.91
CA ALA A 106 -29.13 -9.00 -3.67
C ALA A 106 -29.42 -7.79 -2.76
N VAL A 107 -29.97 -8.02 -1.56
CA VAL A 107 -30.27 -6.94 -0.60
C VAL A 107 -28.97 -6.37 -0.06
N ARG A 108 -28.03 -7.23 0.34
CA ARG A 108 -26.71 -6.79 0.81
C ARG A 108 -25.88 -6.12 -0.28
N LEU A 109 -25.95 -6.63 -1.51
CA LEU A 109 -25.24 -6.03 -2.64
C LEU A 109 -25.79 -4.63 -2.96
N ALA A 110 -27.11 -4.47 -2.99
CA ALA A 110 -27.74 -3.17 -3.16
C ALA A 110 -27.38 -2.20 -2.02
N GLU A 111 -27.36 -2.68 -0.78
CA GLU A 111 -26.94 -1.89 0.37
C GLU A 111 -25.47 -1.46 0.28
N LEU A 112 -24.57 -2.36 -0.11
CA LEU A 112 -23.16 -2.06 -0.34
C LEU A 112 -23.00 -0.91 -1.34
N ILE A 113 -23.68 -0.99 -2.48
CA ILE A 113 -23.62 0.02 -3.54
C ILE A 113 -24.15 1.36 -3.02
N ALA A 114 -25.30 1.34 -2.33
CA ALA A 114 -25.89 2.56 -1.78
C ALA A 114 -24.98 3.22 -0.72
N ILE A 115 -24.27 2.43 0.09
CA ILE A 115 -23.29 2.98 1.05
C ILE A 115 -22.10 3.59 0.33
N VAL A 116 -21.54 2.92 -0.68
CA VAL A 116 -20.41 3.45 -1.47
C VAL A 116 -20.82 4.77 -2.15
N ASP A 117 -22.02 4.84 -2.71
CA ASP A 117 -22.55 6.05 -3.34
C ASP A 117 -22.73 7.20 -2.33
N ARG A 118 -23.19 6.93 -1.10
CA ARG A 118 -23.31 7.94 -0.02
C ARG A 118 -21.98 8.38 0.55
N LEU A 119 -21.02 7.47 0.69
CA LEU A 119 -19.67 7.80 1.15
C LEU A 119 -18.97 8.67 0.10
N GLY A 120 -19.17 8.47 -1.19
CA GLY A 120 -18.56 9.32 -2.21
C GLY A 120 -17.03 9.37 -2.11
N GLU A 121 -16.43 10.40 -2.71
CA GLU A 121 -14.98 10.51 -2.80
C GLU A 121 -14.31 10.88 -1.45
N GLY A 122 -13.09 10.40 -1.26
CA GLY A 122 -12.19 10.80 -0.17
C GLY A 122 -12.14 9.85 1.04
N PRO A 123 -11.13 10.03 1.90
CA PRO A 123 -10.88 9.15 3.03
C PRO A 123 -11.99 9.22 4.09
N VAL A 124 -12.22 8.12 4.81
CA VAL A 124 -13.01 8.09 6.05
C VAL A 124 -12.05 8.05 7.24
N VAL A 125 -12.05 9.11 8.04
CA VAL A 125 -11.21 9.25 9.23
C VAL A 125 -12.04 8.92 10.46
N MET A 126 -11.72 7.79 11.10
CA MET A 126 -12.51 7.23 12.21
C MET A 126 -12.26 7.86 13.58
N SER A 127 -11.03 8.34 13.82
CA SER A 127 -10.64 8.91 15.10
C SER A 127 -9.34 9.68 14.97
N ILE A 128 -9.30 10.86 15.58
CA ILE A 128 -8.08 11.66 15.78
C ILE A 128 -7.42 11.41 17.14
N ALA A 129 -7.97 10.55 17.99
CA ALA A 129 -7.38 10.24 19.30
C ALA A 129 -6.20 9.28 19.10
N GLY A 130 -4.97 9.71 19.38
CA GLY A 130 -3.70 9.00 19.13
C GLY A 130 -3.49 7.67 19.84
N SER A 131 -4.53 6.99 20.35
CA SER A 131 -4.33 5.73 21.06
C SER A 131 -4.11 4.58 20.07
N PRO A 132 -3.11 3.72 20.31
CA PRO A 132 -2.93 2.48 19.57
C PRO A 132 -4.23 1.67 19.45
N ASP A 133 -5.04 1.65 20.52
CA ASP A 133 -6.30 0.90 20.60
C ASP A 133 -7.46 1.50 19.78
N SER A 134 -7.55 2.83 19.66
CA SER A 134 -8.64 3.50 18.93
C SER A 134 -8.39 3.57 17.42
N ARG A 135 -7.14 3.35 16.99
CA ARG A 135 -6.73 3.48 15.58
C ARG A 135 -6.34 2.16 14.93
N LEU A 136 -5.95 1.19 15.76
CA LEU A 136 -5.98 -0.24 15.42
C LEU A 136 -7.26 -0.91 15.93
N ALA A 137 -8.37 -0.17 16.04
CA ALA A 137 -9.69 -0.78 15.86
C ALA A 137 -9.74 -1.28 14.41
N ARG A 138 -9.07 -2.42 14.21
CA ARG A 138 -8.58 -2.97 12.96
C ARG A 138 -9.69 -2.92 11.94
N TRP A 139 -9.49 -2.05 10.95
CA TRP A 139 -10.01 -2.41 9.68
C TRP A 139 -9.41 -3.76 9.29
N ASP A 140 -10.30 -4.71 9.08
CA ASP A 140 -9.92 -6.01 8.60
C ASP A 140 -9.44 -5.81 7.15
N ARG A 141 -8.11 -5.74 6.96
CA ARG A 141 -7.47 -5.56 5.64
C ARG A 141 -8.04 -6.54 4.61
N SER A 142 -8.46 -7.73 5.06
CA SER A 142 -9.12 -8.70 4.19
C SER A 142 -10.45 -8.18 3.66
N ARG A 143 -11.29 -7.53 4.49
CA ARG A 143 -12.55 -6.92 4.07
C ARG A 143 -12.36 -5.80 3.06
N PHE A 144 -11.30 -5.00 3.15
CA PHE A 144 -11.07 -4.02 2.08
C PHE A 144 -10.71 -4.64 0.76
N ILE A 145 -9.81 -5.62 0.81
CA ILE A 145 -9.38 -6.32 -0.39
C ILE A 145 -10.60 -7.02 -1.00
N ASP A 146 -11.49 -7.59 -0.17
CA ASP A 146 -12.73 -8.19 -0.62
C ASP A 146 -13.74 -7.17 -1.15
N LEU A 147 -13.85 -5.97 -0.57
CA LEU A 147 -14.59 -4.85 -1.16
C LEU A 147 -14.03 -4.53 -2.56
N GLY A 148 -12.72 -4.30 -2.65
CA GLY A 148 -12.04 -4.02 -3.92
C GLY A 148 -12.28 -5.11 -4.95
N ARG A 149 -12.21 -6.38 -4.56
CA ARG A 149 -12.52 -7.53 -5.44
C ARG A 149 -13.97 -7.52 -5.90
N ILE A 150 -14.94 -7.37 -4.99
CA ILE A 150 -16.35 -7.31 -5.36
C ILE A 150 -16.59 -6.17 -6.36
N MET A 151 -16.00 -4.99 -6.15
CA MET A 151 -16.12 -3.86 -7.08
C MET A 151 -15.48 -4.15 -8.44
N VAL A 152 -14.32 -4.80 -8.48
CA VAL A 152 -13.61 -5.22 -9.70
C VAL A 152 -14.41 -6.28 -10.46
N GLU A 153 -15.00 -7.26 -9.77
CA GLU A 153 -15.88 -8.26 -10.36
C GLU A 153 -17.10 -7.60 -11.02
N ARG A 154 -17.67 -6.57 -10.38
CA ARG A 154 -18.77 -5.77 -10.95
C ARG A 154 -18.36 -5.02 -12.22
N ILE A 155 -17.19 -4.38 -12.26
CA ILE A 155 -16.67 -3.75 -13.50
C ILE A 155 -16.60 -4.77 -14.62
N VAL A 156 -16.06 -5.95 -14.34
CA VAL A 156 -15.88 -7.02 -15.34
C VAL A 156 -17.21 -7.46 -15.93
N ILE A 157 -18.25 -7.67 -15.11
CA ILE A 157 -19.55 -8.20 -15.58
C ILE A 157 -20.56 -7.12 -15.98
N ALA A 158 -20.27 -5.83 -15.74
CA ALA A 158 -21.22 -4.75 -15.98
C ALA A 158 -21.63 -4.67 -17.46
N PRO A 159 -22.91 -4.46 -17.78
CA PRO A 159 -23.28 -4.13 -19.15
C PRO A 159 -22.67 -2.77 -19.54
N PRO A 160 -22.37 -2.53 -20.84
CA PRO A 160 -21.63 -1.34 -21.29
C PRO A 160 -22.20 -0.01 -20.79
N GLU A 161 -23.53 0.11 -20.71
CA GLU A 161 -24.24 1.31 -20.25
C GLU A 161 -24.07 1.62 -18.75
N LEU A 162 -23.71 0.62 -17.94
CA LEU A 162 -23.46 0.80 -16.50
C LEU A 162 -21.97 0.85 -16.15
N LEU A 163 -21.10 0.55 -17.12
CA LEU A 163 -19.67 0.36 -16.89
C LEU A 163 -19.01 1.59 -16.26
N ALA A 164 -19.31 2.80 -16.76
CA ALA A 164 -18.76 4.05 -16.23
C ALA A 164 -19.14 4.26 -14.74
N ALA A 165 -20.37 3.94 -14.37
CA ALA A 165 -20.84 4.08 -12.99
C ALA A 165 -20.13 3.08 -12.06
N GLU A 166 -19.95 1.83 -12.50
CA GLU A 166 -19.23 0.81 -11.72
C GLU A 166 -17.75 1.15 -11.54
N VAL A 167 -17.09 1.70 -12.57
CA VAL A 167 -15.71 2.18 -12.44
C VAL A 167 -15.62 3.31 -11.42
N ARG A 168 -16.47 4.33 -11.49
CA ARG A 168 -16.47 5.45 -10.52
C ARG A 168 -16.71 4.98 -9.10
N ARG A 169 -17.65 4.05 -8.88
CA ARG A 169 -17.87 3.44 -7.56
C ARG A 169 -16.64 2.70 -7.05
N ALA A 170 -15.95 1.97 -7.92
CA ALA A 170 -14.75 1.26 -7.54
C ALA A 170 -13.61 2.23 -7.16
N LEU A 171 -13.40 3.29 -7.94
CA LEU A 171 -12.41 4.34 -7.65
C LEU A 171 -12.73 5.07 -6.34
N SER A 172 -14.01 5.40 -6.13
CA SER A 172 -14.52 5.96 -4.88
C SER A 172 -14.23 5.03 -3.70
N ALA A 173 -14.62 3.75 -3.81
CA ALA A 173 -14.36 2.74 -2.79
C ALA A 173 -12.86 2.58 -2.48
N GLY A 174 -12.01 2.59 -3.50
CA GLY A 174 -10.55 2.56 -3.38
C GLY A 174 -9.97 3.77 -2.64
N SER A 175 -10.70 4.89 -2.59
CA SER A 175 -10.28 6.14 -1.95
C SER A 175 -10.74 6.27 -0.50
N LEU A 176 -11.61 5.38 -0.01
CA LEU A 176 -12.23 5.50 1.33
C LEU A 176 -11.26 5.28 2.49
N LEU A 177 -10.07 4.73 2.22
CA LEU A 177 -9.04 4.54 3.24
C LEU A 177 -8.56 5.85 3.82
N SER A 178 -8.48 5.93 5.15
CA SER A 178 -7.83 7.03 5.87
C SER A 178 -6.40 7.26 5.40
N GLU A 179 -5.94 8.50 5.47
CA GLU A 179 -4.55 8.89 5.22
C GLU A 179 -3.74 8.84 6.51
N ASP A 180 -3.62 7.64 7.10
CA ASP A 180 -3.05 7.45 8.43
C ASP A 180 -1.73 6.66 8.45
N GLY A 181 -1.14 6.35 7.30
CA GLY A 181 0.19 5.75 7.22
C GLY A 181 0.47 4.93 5.97
N LEU A 182 1.69 4.39 5.89
CA LEU A 182 2.18 3.67 4.71
C LEU A 182 1.37 2.40 4.39
N THR A 183 0.77 1.78 5.41
CA THR A 183 -0.10 0.61 5.22
C THR A 183 -1.35 0.98 4.43
N ALA A 184 -1.97 2.14 4.70
CA ALA A 184 -3.15 2.59 3.97
C ALA A 184 -2.81 2.85 2.50
N SER A 185 -1.68 3.51 2.20
CA SER A 185 -1.21 3.69 0.83
C SER A 185 -0.95 2.38 0.12
N ALA A 186 -0.34 1.41 0.82
CA ALA A 186 -0.11 0.07 0.25
C ALA A 186 -1.44 -0.59 -0.14
N MET A 187 -2.45 -0.54 0.72
CA MET A 187 -3.77 -1.10 0.44
C MET A 187 -4.49 -0.36 -0.70
N ARG A 188 -4.45 0.98 -0.72
CA ARG A 188 -4.98 1.78 -1.85
C ARG A 188 -4.30 1.40 -3.17
N SER A 189 -2.98 1.24 -3.18
CA SER A 189 -2.24 0.84 -4.38
C SER A 189 -2.62 -0.57 -4.86
N VAL A 190 -2.82 -1.52 -3.95
CA VAL A 190 -3.26 -2.88 -4.28
C VAL A 190 -4.66 -2.86 -4.89
N VAL A 191 -5.62 -2.18 -4.25
CA VAL A 191 -6.99 -2.07 -4.78
C VAL A 191 -7.02 -1.30 -6.09
N GLY A 192 -6.27 -0.21 -6.20
CA GLY A 192 -6.15 0.55 -7.44
C GLY A 192 -5.59 -0.29 -8.59
N THR A 193 -4.57 -1.11 -8.33
CA THR A 193 -4.06 -2.06 -9.32
C THR A 193 -5.13 -3.06 -9.78
N LEU A 194 -5.96 -3.57 -8.87
CA LEU A 194 -7.06 -4.48 -9.22
C LEU A 194 -8.13 -3.76 -10.08
N ILE A 195 -8.52 -2.54 -9.70
CA ILE A 195 -9.48 -1.72 -10.46
C ILE A 195 -8.98 -1.47 -11.88
N PHE A 196 -7.73 -1.05 -12.01
CA PHE A 196 -7.11 -0.79 -13.30
C PHE A 196 -7.01 -2.07 -14.15
N HIS A 197 -6.72 -3.21 -13.55
CA HIS A 197 -6.75 -4.48 -14.27
C HIS A 197 -8.15 -4.84 -14.80
N ALA A 198 -9.22 -4.63 -14.02
CA ALA A 198 -10.59 -4.80 -14.52
C ALA A 198 -10.94 -3.79 -15.62
N CYS A 199 -10.51 -2.53 -15.49
CA CYS A 199 -10.70 -1.53 -16.54
C CYS A 199 -10.00 -1.96 -17.84
N ALA A 200 -8.77 -2.48 -17.76
CA ALA A 200 -8.06 -3.02 -18.91
C ALA A 200 -8.83 -4.16 -19.59
N SER A 201 -9.47 -5.05 -18.80
CA SER A 201 -10.29 -6.14 -19.36
C SER A 201 -11.54 -5.64 -20.12
N ARG A 202 -11.93 -4.37 -19.90
CA ARG A 202 -13.08 -3.70 -20.53
C ARG A 202 -12.66 -2.48 -21.35
N LEU A 203 -11.41 -2.42 -21.81
CA LEU A 203 -10.82 -1.22 -22.42
C LEU A 203 -11.60 -0.73 -23.64
N GLU A 204 -12.04 -1.64 -24.52
CA GLU A 204 -12.84 -1.25 -25.70
C GLU A 204 -14.20 -0.66 -25.34
N ASP A 205 -14.88 -1.24 -24.34
CA ASP A 205 -16.17 -0.73 -23.88
C ASP A 205 -16.02 0.63 -23.22
N LEU A 206 -14.96 0.83 -22.43
CA LEU A 206 -14.66 2.13 -21.82
C LEU A 206 -14.42 3.21 -22.88
N ARG A 207 -13.64 2.90 -23.92
CA ARG A 207 -13.41 3.82 -25.06
C ARG A 207 -14.71 4.22 -25.76
N ARG A 208 -15.63 3.26 -25.96
CA ARG A 208 -16.86 3.48 -26.73
C ARG A 208 -17.99 4.10 -25.91
N HIS A 209 -18.11 3.73 -24.63
CA HIS A 209 -19.32 3.96 -23.83
C HIS A 209 -19.11 4.80 -22.57
N ALA A 210 -17.88 5.16 -22.23
CA ALA A 210 -17.57 5.90 -20.99
C ALA A 210 -16.68 7.14 -21.24
N PRO A 211 -17.09 8.10 -22.08
CA PRO A 211 -16.30 9.32 -22.30
C PRO A 211 -16.06 10.06 -20.98
N GLY A 212 -14.82 10.51 -20.76
CA GLY A 212 -14.40 11.22 -19.55
C GLY A 212 -13.99 10.33 -18.38
N ILE A 213 -14.12 8.99 -18.48
CA ILE A 213 -13.68 8.08 -17.42
C ILE A 213 -12.16 8.11 -17.23
N GLU A 214 -11.41 8.49 -18.25
CA GLU A 214 -9.97 8.71 -18.19
C GLU A 214 -9.58 9.76 -17.15
N ASP A 215 -10.39 10.81 -16.97
CA ASP A 215 -10.11 11.89 -16.02
C ASP A 215 -10.35 11.43 -14.58
N ASP A 216 -11.34 10.56 -14.36
CA ASP A 216 -11.59 9.95 -13.05
C ASP A 216 -10.47 8.96 -12.69
N ILE A 217 -9.99 8.16 -13.65
CA ILE A 217 -8.84 7.27 -13.50
C ILE A 217 -7.58 8.07 -13.16
N LEU A 218 -7.32 9.19 -13.85
CA LEU A 218 -6.19 10.08 -13.59
C LEU A 218 -6.30 10.73 -12.20
N ARG A 219 -7.48 11.25 -11.84
CA ARG A 219 -7.72 11.86 -10.52
C ARG A 219 -7.42 10.87 -9.40
N PHE A 220 -7.85 9.63 -9.56
CA PHE A 220 -7.58 8.56 -8.59
C PHE A 220 -6.10 8.19 -8.53
N ALA A 221 -5.44 7.99 -9.68
CA ALA A 221 -4.01 7.70 -9.75
C ALA A 221 -3.17 8.82 -9.09
N ASP A 222 -3.44 10.08 -9.43
CA ASP A 222 -2.74 11.21 -8.83
C ASP A 222 -3.12 11.42 -7.36
N GLY A 223 -4.33 11.03 -6.96
CA GLY A 223 -4.76 10.98 -5.57
C GLY A 223 -3.92 10.02 -4.74
N ILE A 224 -3.63 8.82 -5.25
CA ILE A 224 -2.73 7.84 -4.59
C ILE A 224 -1.31 8.41 -4.44
N LEU A 225 -0.81 9.12 -5.45
CA LEU A 225 0.51 9.74 -5.38
C LEU A 225 0.56 10.86 -4.33
N ARG A 226 -0.42 11.79 -4.38
CA ARG A 226 -0.52 12.91 -3.43
C ARG A 226 -0.70 12.41 -1.99
N SER A 227 -1.50 11.37 -1.79
CA SER A 227 -1.69 10.78 -0.45
C SER A 227 -0.39 10.24 0.11
N GLY A 228 0.57 9.81 -0.72
CA GLY A 228 1.87 9.30 -0.27
C GLY A 228 2.66 10.28 0.61
N VAL A 229 2.45 11.58 0.43
CA VAL A 229 3.02 12.64 1.29
C VAL A 229 2.31 12.66 2.64
N THR A 230 0.97 12.74 2.66
CA THR A 230 0.18 12.71 3.89
C THR A 230 0.42 11.43 4.67
N ASP A 231 0.47 10.28 3.99
CA ASP A 231 0.72 8.97 4.60
C ASP A 231 2.13 8.89 5.20
N SER A 232 3.13 9.50 4.54
CA SER A 232 4.49 9.58 5.10
C SER A 232 4.54 10.43 6.36
N MET A 233 3.80 11.55 6.39
CA MET A 233 3.63 12.37 7.59
C MET A 233 2.85 11.63 8.68
N GLY A 234 1.79 10.91 8.32
CA GLY A 234 0.98 10.09 9.22
C GLY A 234 1.80 9.01 9.90
N GLU A 235 2.65 8.33 9.14
CA GLU A 235 3.62 7.34 9.67
C GLU A 235 4.59 8.00 10.67
N LEU A 236 5.11 9.20 10.35
CA LEU A 236 6.00 9.93 11.26
C LEU A 236 5.30 10.32 12.57
N VAL A 237 4.07 10.84 12.48
CA VAL A 237 3.26 11.16 13.66
C VAL A 237 2.93 9.88 14.45
N GLN A 238 2.62 8.78 13.78
CA GLN A 238 2.40 7.48 14.40
C GLN A 238 3.63 7.00 15.16
N MET A 239 4.84 7.20 14.61
CA MET A 239 6.07 6.88 15.32
C MET A 239 6.26 7.76 16.55
N PHE A 240 5.94 9.06 16.48
CA PHE A 240 6.00 9.95 17.64
C PHE A 240 5.03 9.55 18.76
N THR A 241 3.84 9.06 18.42
CA THR A 241 2.84 8.64 19.43
C THR A 241 3.10 7.23 19.95
N GLY A 242 3.35 6.28 19.05
CA GLY A 242 3.48 4.85 19.37
C GLY A 242 4.81 4.48 20.02
N LEU A 243 5.93 5.08 19.59
CA LEU A 243 7.25 4.80 20.18
C LEU A 243 7.45 5.50 21.53
N GLY A 244 6.61 6.48 21.87
CA GLY A 244 6.71 7.30 23.09
C GLY A 244 6.09 6.64 24.33
N THR A 245 5.17 5.69 24.16
CA THR A 245 4.50 5.01 25.27
C THR A 245 5.11 3.63 25.51
N SER A 246 5.60 3.37 26.73
CA SER A 246 6.22 2.10 27.14
C SER A 246 5.29 0.88 27.02
N GLY A 247 3.97 1.08 26.96
CA GLY A 247 2.95 0.06 26.71
C GLY A 247 2.44 -0.04 25.26
N GLY A 248 2.85 0.87 24.36
CA GLY A 248 2.32 0.94 22.98
C GLY A 248 2.98 0.01 21.97
N TYR A 249 3.93 -0.81 22.41
CA TYR A 249 4.52 -1.90 21.63
C TYR A 249 3.61 -3.13 21.60
N ASP A 250 2.34 -2.94 21.22
CA ASP A 250 1.58 -4.04 20.67
C ASP A 250 2.21 -4.37 19.31
N GLY A 251 2.53 -5.64 19.08
CA GLY A 251 3.35 -6.14 17.96
C GLY A 251 2.93 -5.72 16.53
N ASN A 252 1.91 -4.89 16.38
CA ASN A 252 1.49 -4.25 15.14
C ASN A 252 2.45 -3.17 14.63
N ILE A 253 3.21 -2.47 15.48
CA ILE A 253 4.26 -1.53 15.01
C ILE A 253 5.39 -2.31 14.30
N GLY A 254 5.76 -3.49 14.82
CA GLY A 254 6.72 -4.40 14.19
C GLY A 254 6.27 -4.87 12.80
N TYR A 255 4.97 -5.09 12.59
CA TYR A 255 4.41 -5.40 11.27
C TYR A 255 4.46 -4.23 10.29
N GLY A 256 4.27 -2.98 10.75
CA GLY A 256 4.38 -1.78 9.91
C GLY A 256 5.82 -1.49 9.48
N ILE A 257 6.78 -1.70 10.39
CA ILE A 257 8.22 -1.50 10.13
C ILE A 257 8.83 -2.74 9.46
N GLY A 258 8.10 -3.85 9.32
CA GLY A 258 8.57 -5.07 8.65
C GLY A 258 9.65 -5.82 9.45
N ILE A 259 9.71 -5.62 10.76
CA ILE A 259 10.62 -6.34 11.65
C ILE A 259 10.00 -7.70 11.96
N SER A 260 10.26 -8.66 11.08
CA SER A 260 9.83 -10.05 11.28
C SER A 260 10.98 -10.90 11.78
N ARG A 261 10.65 -12.05 12.40
CA ARG A 261 11.65 -13.05 12.84
C ARG A 261 12.63 -13.45 11.73
N SER A 262 12.19 -13.45 10.47
CA SER A 262 13.05 -13.81 9.34
C SER A 262 14.13 -12.76 9.04
N VAL A 263 13.97 -11.50 9.47
CA VAL A 263 14.96 -10.43 9.25
C VAL A 263 16.23 -10.68 10.06
N PHE A 264 16.13 -11.31 11.24
CA PHE A 264 17.27 -11.50 12.13
C PHE A 264 17.92 -12.87 12.07
N GLY A 265 17.32 -13.85 11.39
CA GLY A 265 17.89 -15.20 11.22
C GLY A 265 18.11 -16.02 12.51
N VAL A 266 17.80 -15.48 13.70
CA VAL A 266 17.91 -16.23 14.96
C VAL A 266 16.73 -17.22 15.06
N ARG A 267 16.90 -18.31 15.80
CA ARG A 267 15.82 -19.23 16.18
C ARG A 267 15.67 -19.19 17.69
N GLY A 268 14.45 -19.03 18.20
CA GLY A 268 14.23 -18.92 19.65
C GLY A 268 12.76 -18.76 20.03
N PRO A 269 12.45 -18.87 21.34
CA PRO A 269 11.08 -18.78 21.85
C PRO A 269 10.51 -17.37 21.66
N ARG A 270 9.19 -17.27 21.48
CA ARG A 270 8.47 -16.01 21.16
C ARG A 270 8.81 -14.86 22.11
N TRP A 271 8.79 -15.10 23.41
CA TRP A 271 9.02 -14.08 24.42
C TRP A 271 10.40 -13.42 24.32
N MET A 272 11.42 -14.17 23.90
CA MET A 272 12.78 -13.65 23.73
C MET A 272 12.84 -12.68 22.55
N TRP A 273 12.06 -12.94 21.50
CA TRP A 273 11.93 -12.02 20.36
C TRP A 273 11.26 -10.72 20.74
N ASP A 274 10.17 -10.81 21.49
CA ASP A 274 9.44 -9.62 21.91
C ASP A 274 10.35 -8.68 22.73
N ILE A 275 11.33 -9.23 23.46
CA ILE A 275 12.37 -8.46 24.16
C ILE A 275 13.43 -7.92 23.18
N LEU A 276 14.01 -8.79 22.34
CA LEU A 276 15.07 -8.38 21.40
C LEU A 276 14.59 -7.32 20.40
N GLU A 277 13.37 -7.44 19.89
CA GLU A 277 12.75 -6.45 18.99
C GLU A 277 12.64 -5.09 19.68
N LYS A 278 12.15 -5.05 20.92
CA LYS A 278 12.08 -3.82 21.72
C LYS A 278 13.47 -3.22 21.96
N MET A 279 14.47 -4.04 22.25
CA MET A 279 15.86 -3.57 22.44
C MET A 279 16.46 -3.03 21.14
N VAL A 280 16.28 -3.73 20.02
CA VAL A 280 16.81 -3.31 18.71
C VAL A 280 16.16 -2.01 18.27
N LEU A 281 14.83 -1.93 18.33
CA LEU A 281 14.12 -0.72 18.00
C LEU A 281 14.50 0.41 18.92
N ARG A 282 14.63 0.16 20.23
CA ARG A 282 15.05 1.18 21.18
C ARG A 282 16.44 1.74 20.86
N ALA A 283 17.41 0.85 20.63
CA ALA A 283 18.79 1.25 20.34
C ALA A 283 18.93 1.96 18.98
N GLY A 284 18.10 1.60 17.99
CA GLY A 284 18.09 2.23 16.67
C GLY A 284 17.13 3.41 16.50
N ARG A 285 16.28 3.69 17.50
CA ARG A 285 15.13 4.60 17.39
C ARG A 285 15.49 6.00 16.88
N ALA A 286 16.55 6.61 17.40
CA ALA A 286 16.96 7.96 16.98
C ALA A 286 17.26 8.02 15.48
N ARG A 287 18.04 7.07 14.97
CA ARG A 287 18.43 6.97 13.56
C ARG A 287 17.26 6.62 12.66
N LEU A 288 16.37 5.74 13.14
CA LEU A 288 15.10 5.47 12.49
C LEU A 288 14.30 6.77 12.31
N MET A 289 14.13 7.57 13.38
CA MET A 289 13.38 8.83 13.31
C MET A 289 14.05 9.85 12.37
N GLU A 290 15.37 9.98 12.40
CA GLU A 290 16.12 10.83 11.45
C GLU A 290 15.85 10.43 9.99
N ALA A 291 15.92 9.13 9.68
CA ALA A 291 15.66 8.62 8.34
C ALA A 291 14.20 8.86 7.91
N GLN A 292 13.26 8.74 8.84
CA GLN A 292 11.82 8.96 8.59
C GLN A 292 11.49 10.43 8.38
N ILE A 293 12.11 11.33 9.14
CA ILE A 293 12.03 12.78 8.92
C ILE A 293 12.59 13.11 7.53
N GLY A 294 13.79 12.62 7.20
CA GLY A 294 14.42 12.85 5.90
C GLY A 294 13.56 12.37 4.74
N ALA A 295 13.02 11.15 4.83
CA ALA A 295 12.11 10.62 3.81
C ALA A 295 10.82 11.44 3.69
N THR A 296 10.27 11.93 4.80
CA THR A 296 9.04 12.75 4.78
C THR A 296 9.29 14.12 4.17
N VAL A 297 10.43 14.76 4.46
CA VAL A 297 10.86 16.00 3.80
C VAL A 297 10.99 15.78 2.29
N PHE A 298 11.68 14.71 1.88
CA PHE A 298 11.86 14.38 0.49
C PHE A 298 10.52 14.26 -0.25
N MET A 299 9.59 13.45 0.28
CA MET A 299 8.27 13.24 -0.33
C MET A 299 7.44 14.54 -0.39
N ARG A 300 7.59 15.45 0.58
CA ARG A 300 6.91 16.75 0.57
C ARG A 300 7.44 17.65 -0.54
N GLU A 301 8.76 17.64 -0.76
CA GLU A 301 9.45 18.51 -1.72
C GLU A 301 9.38 17.96 -3.15
N HIS A 302 9.23 16.65 -3.32
CA HIS A 302 9.24 15.97 -4.61
C HIS A 302 7.95 15.18 -4.81
N GLN A 303 7.09 15.70 -5.68
CA GLN A 303 5.84 15.04 -6.08
C GLN A 303 5.91 14.43 -7.49
N ASP A 304 7.06 14.55 -8.17
CA ASP A 304 7.29 13.90 -9.44
C ASP A 304 7.64 12.42 -9.23
N LEU A 305 7.05 11.55 -10.06
CA LEU A 305 7.30 10.10 -10.01
C LEU A 305 8.77 9.76 -10.26
N ALA A 306 9.44 10.55 -11.12
CA ALA A 306 10.85 10.42 -11.45
C ALA A 306 11.75 10.55 -10.22
N ASP A 307 11.53 11.61 -9.44
CA ASP A 307 12.31 11.92 -8.25
C ASP A 307 12.06 10.86 -7.17
N ILE A 308 10.80 10.46 -6.99
CA ILE A 308 10.42 9.40 -6.04
C ILE A 308 11.06 8.07 -6.44
N ALA A 309 11.16 7.75 -7.74
CA ALA A 309 11.83 6.55 -8.22
C ALA A 309 13.34 6.58 -7.90
N ASP A 310 14.01 7.72 -8.13
CA ASP A 310 15.43 7.89 -7.83
C ASP A 310 15.74 7.75 -6.33
N GLU A 311 14.89 8.31 -5.49
CA GLU A 311 15.01 8.18 -4.05
C GLU A 311 14.72 6.74 -3.58
N CYS A 312 13.73 6.08 -4.16
CA CYS A 312 13.47 4.67 -3.89
C CYS A 312 14.66 3.78 -4.26
N ARG A 313 15.34 4.05 -5.39
CA ARG A 313 16.59 3.39 -5.77
C ARG A 313 17.68 3.61 -4.73
N ARG A 314 17.82 4.83 -4.23
CA ARG A 314 18.79 5.15 -3.18
C ARG A 314 18.51 4.37 -1.90
N TRP A 315 17.27 4.33 -1.44
CA TRP A 315 16.86 3.55 -0.27
C TRP A 315 17.06 2.05 -0.50
N ASP A 316 16.69 1.51 -1.66
CA ASP A 316 16.87 0.10 -1.99
C ASP A 316 18.36 -0.31 -1.93
N ARG A 317 19.26 0.49 -2.52
CA ARG A 317 20.73 0.31 -2.41
C ARG A 317 21.25 0.38 -0.97
N MET A 318 20.75 1.32 -0.18
CA MET A 318 21.11 1.42 1.24
C MET A 318 20.71 0.15 1.99
N THR A 319 19.54 -0.42 1.69
CA THR A 319 19.07 -1.64 2.35
C THR A 319 19.73 -2.92 1.83
N SER A 320 20.10 -3.00 0.55
CA SER A 320 20.71 -4.20 -0.03
C SER A 320 22.18 -4.39 0.38
N THR A 321 22.89 -3.30 0.67
CA THR A 321 24.30 -3.32 1.10
C THR A 321 24.47 -3.52 2.60
N SER A 322 23.44 -3.21 3.40
CA SER A 322 23.45 -3.45 4.84
C SER A 322 22.86 -4.82 5.16
N SER A 323 23.69 -5.81 5.51
CA SER A 323 23.18 -7.02 6.15
C SER A 323 22.63 -6.66 7.53
N PRO A 324 21.30 -6.73 7.77
CA PRO A 324 20.75 -6.38 9.06
C PRO A 324 21.27 -7.38 10.09
N SER A 325 22.12 -6.91 11.01
CA SER A 325 22.55 -7.71 12.15
C SER A 325 21.88 -7.19 13.41
N TRP A 326 21.47 -8.11 14.29
CA TRP A 326 20.99 -7.72 15.62
C TRP A 326 22.09 -7.01 16.45
N THR A 327 23.36 -7.22 16.09
CA THR A 327 24.52 -6.51 16.67
C THR A 327 24.63 -5.06 16.20
N SER A 328 23.88 -4.65 15.17
CA SER A 328 23.74 -3.27 14.74
C SER A 328 22.26 -2.84 14.74
N PRO A 329 21.69 -2.53 15.92
CA PRO A 329 20.29 -2.14 16.05
C PRO A 329 19.86 -0.99 15.14
N THR A 330 20.77 -0.03 14.94
CA THR A 330 20.61 1.10 14.01
C THR A 330 20.46 0.63 12.57
N ALA A 331 21.35 -0.25 12.10
CA ALA A 331 21.27 -0.77 10.73
C ALA A 331 20.00 -1.60 10.55
N ALA A 332 19.65 -2.44 11.52
CA ALA A 332 18.45 -3.28 11.45
C ALA A 332 17.14 -2.48 11.40
N SER A 333 16.96 -1.50 12.30
CA SER A 333 15.75 -0.67 12.35
C SER A 333 15.62 0.23 11.12
N THR A 334 16.72 0.84 10.68
CA THR A 334 16.75 1.66 9.46
C THR A 334 16.46 0.81 8.22
N HIS A 335 17.10 -0.36 8.11
CA HIS A 335 16.87 -1.31 7.02
C HIS A 335 15.40 -1.71 6.93
N ALA A 336 14.80 -2.13 8.06
CA ALA A 336 13.42 -2.58 8.08
C ALA A 336 12.45 -1.46 7.64
N ALA A 337 12.61 -0.26 8.18
CA ALA A 337 11.74 0.87 7.87
C ALA A 337 11.90 1.39 6.43
N MET A 338 13.14 1.51 5.94
CA MET A 338 13.40 1.93 4.56
C MET A 338 12.91 0.89 3.57
N ARG A 339 13.07 -0.41 3.87
CA ARG A 339 12.55 -1.49 3.02
C ARG A 339 11.02 -1.47 2.95
N GLY A 340 10.34 -1.23 4.07
CA GLY A 340 8.90 -1.02 4.10
C GLY A 340 8.46 0.12 3.19
N ARG A 341 9.10 1.29 3.31
CA ARG A 341 8.86 2.46 2.45
C ARG A 341 9.06 2.16 0.97
N VAL A 342 10.18 1.51 0.64
CA VAL A 342 10.52 1.13 -0.73
C VAL A 342 9.44 0.20 -1.32
N ILE A 343 8.92 -0.76 -0.56
CA ILE A 343 7.82 -1.63 -1.01
C ILE A 343 6.54 -0.83 -1.29
N VAL A 344 6.17 0.08 -0.38
CA VAL A 344 4.96 0.90 -0.54
C VAL A 344 5.08 1.86 -1.71
N ALA A 345 6.21 2.56 -1.83
CA ALA A 345 6.46 3.48 -2.93
C ALA A 345 6.48 2.77 -4.29
N LYS A 346 7.09 1.56 -4.38
CA LYS A 346 6.97 0.69 -5.56
C LYS A 346 5.51 0.47 -5.97
N GLY A 347 4.66 0.12 -5.00
CA GLY A 347 3.23 -0.12 -5.21
C GLY A 347 2.49 1.12 -5.70
N ILE A 348 2.69 2.26 -5.03
CA ILE A 348 2.13 3.57 -5.40
C ILE A 348 2.52 3.93 -6.83
N MET A 349 3.82 3.98 -7.13
CA MET A 349 4.32 4.39 -8.44
C MET A 349 3.83 3.46 -9.55
N SER A 350 3.87 2.14 -9.34
CA SER A 350 3.35 1.18 -10.31
C SER A 350 1.85 1.37 -10.57
N THR A 351 1.07 1.63 -9.52
CA THR A 351 -0.37 1.85 -9.65
C THR A 351 -0.64 3.15 -10.41
N CYS A 352 0.09 4.22 -10.10
CA CYS A 352 -0.04 5.51 -10.77
C CYS A 352 0.30 5.41 -12.27
N LEU A 353 1.41 4.77 -12.62
CA LEU A 353 1.78 4.53 -14.02
C LEU A 353 0.73 3.69 -14.77
N HIS A 354 0.18 2.66 -14.13
CA HIS A 354 -0.88 1.84 -14.73
C HIS A 354 -2.16 2.65 -14.99
N GLY A 355 -2.59 3.48 -14.02
CA GLY A 355 -3.74 4.36 -14.19
C GLY A 355 -3.53 5.38 -15.32
N ARG A 356 -2.36 6.03 -15.35
CA ARG A 356 -1.99 6.98 -16.42
C ARG A 356 -1.92 6.31 -17.79
N LEU A 357 -1.38 5.09 -17.87
CA LEU A 357 -1.38 4.29 -19.09
C LEU A 357 -2.80 4.01 -19.58
N LEU A 358 -3.69 3.53 -18.70
CA LEU A 358 -5.08 3.24 -19.07
C LEU A 358 -5.84 4.49 -19.51
N ALA A 359 -5.67 5.60 -18.79
CA ALA A 359 -6.27 6.87 -19.19
C ALA A 359 -5.77 7.33 -20.57
N ALA A 360 -4.47 7.23 -20.83
CA ALA A 360 -3.89 7.54 -22.14
C ALA A 360 -4.44 6.62 -23.24
N GLU A 361 -4.56 5.33 -22.95
CA GLU A 361 -5.14 4.36 -23.88
C GLU A 361 -6.62 4.65 -24.17
N ILE A 362 -7.44 4.93 -23.16
CA ILE A 362 -8.86 5.26 -23.33
C ILE A 362 -9.01 6.54 -24.16
N ALA A 363 -8.21 7.57 -23.86
CA ALA A 363 -8.23 8.85 -24.55
C ALA A 363 -7.46 8.90 -25.88
N GLN A 364 -6.84 7.79 -26.30
CA GLN A 364 -5.96 7.70 -27.48
C GLN A 364 -4.84 8.76 -27.49
N ARG A 365 -4.23 9.01 -26.33
CA ARG A 365 -3.11 9.95 -26.14
C ARG A 365 -1.77 9.21 -26.08
N PRO A 366 -0.64 9.90 -26.28
CA PRO A 366 0.68 9.32 -26.04
C PRO A 366 0.79 8.75 -24.63
N TRP A 367 1.54 7.65 -24.50
CA TRP A 367 1.77 7.00 -23.20
C TRP A 367 2.56 7.88 -22.23
N PRO A 368 2.33 7.72 -20.92
CA PRO A 368 3.07 8.49 -19.94
C PRO A 368 4.56 8.14 -19.99
N VAL A 369 5.38 9.11 -19.59
CA VAL A 369 6.80 8.92 -19.31
C VAL A 369 6.97 7.88 -18.20
N ASP A 370 7.89 6.96 -18.41
CA ASP A 370 8.33 6.04 -17.36
C ASP A 370 9.31 6.76 -16.42
N GLY A 371 8.84 7.08 -15.21
CA GLY A 371 9.69 7.66 -14.16
C GLY A 371 10.83 6.73 -13.73
N PHE A 372 10.77 5.44 -14.06
CA PHE A 372 11.84 4.50 -13.76
C PHE A 372 12.93 4.41 -14.83
N ASP A 373 12.60 4.75 -16.08
CA ASP A 373 13.56 4.74 -17.18
C ASP A 373 14.57 5.88 -16.98
N PRO A 374 15.89 5.61 -16.89
CA PRO A 374 16.91 6.65 -16.73
C PRO A 374 16.91 7.69 -17.85
N ALA A 375 16.48 7.33 -19.05
CA ALA A 375 16.34 8.23 -20.19
C ALA A 375 14.99 8.99 -20.19
N ARG A 376 14.12 8.74 -19.22
CA ARG A 376 12.75 9.31 -19.13
C ARG A 376 11.95 9.05 -20.42
N ALA A 377 12.15 7.88 -21.03
CA ALA A 377 11.39 7.46 -22.19
C ALA A 377 9.93 7.16 -21.80
N PRO A 378 8.98 7.20 -22.75
CA PRO A 378 7.64 6.66 -22.53
C PRO A 378 7.68 5.18 -22.14
N LEU A 379 6.59 4.70 -21.53
CA LEU A 379 6.39 3.27 -21.29
C LEU A 379 6.66 2.44 -22.56
N LYS A 380 7.21 1.24 -22.38
CA LYS A 380 7.62 0.38 -23.49
C LYS A 380 6.50 -0.57 -23.88
N ARG A 381 6.37 -0.85 -25.17
CA ARG A 381 5.33 -1.70 -25.73
C ARG A 381 5.65 -3.18 -25.51
N ILE A 382 4.64 -3.98 -25.20
CA ILE A 382 4.72 -5.44 -25.25
C ILE A 382 3.94 -5.89 -26.48
N GLU A 383 4.61 -6.57 -27.40
CA GLU A 383 4.01 -7.06 -28.63
C GLU A 383 4.12 -8.59 -28.71
N ARG A 384 3.09 -9.24 -29.27
CA ARG A 384 3.06 -10.66 -29.57
C ARG A 384 2.54 -10.84 -30.99
N GLY A 385 3.35 -11.47 -31.86
CA GLY A 385 3.00 -11.61 -33.28
C GLY A 385 2.79 -10.27 -34.00
N GLY A 386 3.44 -9.19 -33.55
CA GLY A 386 3.27 -7.83 -34.09
C GLY A 386 2.04 -7.07 -33.57
N ALA A 387 1.19 -7.70 -32.76
CA ALA A 387 0.07 -7.04 -32.11
C ALA A 387 0.45 -6.50 -30.73
N LEU A 388 -0.02 -5.30 -30.39
CA LEU A 388 0.14 -4.72 -29.06
C LEU A 388 -0.72 -5.47 -28.04
N ILE A 389 -0.11 -6.02 -27.00
CA ILE A 389 -0.83 -6.75 -25.94
C ILE A 389 -0.77 -6.08 -24.56
N GLY A 390 0.21 -5.21 -24.34
CA GLY A 390 0.43 -4.56 -23.05
C GLY A 390 1.57 -3.54 -23.06
N ALA A 391 1.98 -3.12 -21.87
CA ALA A 391 3.11 -2.22 -21.69
C ALA A 391 3.97 -2.66 -20.49
N TYR A 392 5.22 -2.22 -20.45
CA TYR A 392 6.09 -2.39 -19.28
C TYR A 392 6.90 -1.13 -18.96
N SER A 393 7.35 -1.09 -17.71
CA SER A 393 8.31 -0.15 -17.17
C SER A 393 9.58 -0.90 -16.76
N THR A 394 10.75 -0.26 -16.94
CA THR A 394 12.07 -0.79 -16.51
C THR A 394 12.19 -0.91 -15.00
N PHE A 395 11.24 -0.33 -14.26
CA PHE A 395 11.14 -0.45 -12.81
C PHE A 395 12.44 -0.06 -12.07
N LEU A 396 12.63 -0.53 -10.85
CA LEU A 396 13.58 0.11 -9.94
C LEU A 396 15.05 0.00 -10.32
N ASP A 397 15.51 -1.09 -10.93
CA ASP A 397 16.92 -1.14 -11.34
C ASP A 397 17.21 -0.23 -12.54
N GLY A 398 16.15 0.22 -13.24
CA GLY A 398 16.25 1.05 -14.44
C GLY A 398 16.84 0.29 -15.63
N ALA A 399 17.00 -1.03 -15.51
CA ALA A 399 17.49 -1.88 -16.58
C ALA A 399 16.32 -2.26 -17.48
N ASP A 400 16.54 -2.24 -18.80
CA ASP A 400 15.54 -2.72 -19.74
C ASP A 400 15.70 -4.23 -19.91
N ASP A 401 14.90 -4.99 -19.15
CA ASP A 401 14.85 -6.45 -19.21
C ASP A 401 13.83 -6.97 -20.24
N LYS A 402 13.44 -6.11 -21.20
CA LYS A 402 12.62 -6.44 -22.37
C LYS A 402 11.24 -7.02 -22.03
N GLY A 403 10.65 -6.59 -20.92
CA GLY A 403 9.35 -7.06 -20.43
C GLY A 403 9.44 -8.35 -19.62
N SER A 404 10.57 -8.60 -18.95
CA SER A 404 10.72 -9.72 -18.00
C SER A 404 9.79 -9.51 -16.81
N ILE A 405 8.81 -10.39 -16.60
CA ILE A 405 7.79 -10.21 -15.53
C ILE A 405 8.39 -10.18 -14.11
N LYS A 406 9.59 -10.73 -13.96
CA LYS A 406 10.31 -10.77 -12.68
C LYS A 406 11.06 -9.48 -12.37
N LEU A 407 11.55 -8.78 -13.40
CA LEU A 407 12.48 -7.66 -13.28
C LEU A 407 11.78 -6.34 -13.63
N ASP A 408 11.04 -6.35 -14.74
CA ASP A 408 10.20 -5.24 -15.18
C ASP A 408 8.82 -5.26 -14.52
N ARG A 409 8.17 -4.10 -14.56
CA ARG A 409 6.75 -4.01 -14.20
C ARG A 409 5.89 -4.03 -15.45
N CYS A 410 5.19 -5.13 -15.67
CA CYS A 410 4.38 -5.34 -16.87
C CYS A 410 2.86 -5.25 -16.58
N TRP A 411 2.10 -4.68 -17.51
CA TRP A 411 0.65 -4.56 -17.46
C TRP A 411 0.01 -5.04 -18.76
N ALA A 412 -1.01 -5.90 -18.65
CA ALA A 412 -1.82 -6.35 -19.77
C ALA A 412 -2.82 -5.26 -20.19
N LEU A 413 -3.01 -5.05 -21.50
CA LEU A 413 -3.99 -4.11 -22.04
C LEU A 413 -5.02 -4.80 -22.94
N TYR A 414 -4.57 -5.69 -23.82
CA TYR A 414 -5.42 -6.33 -24.84
C TYR A 414 -5.43 -7.85 -24.72
N GLU A 415 -4.33 -8.46 -24.28
CA GLU A 415 -4.23 -9.90 -24.06
C GLU A 415 -3.52 -10.22 -22.75
N ARG A 416 -3.64 -11.48 -22.33
CA ARG A 416 -2.87 -12.03 -21.21
C ARG A 416 -1.38 -12.07 -21.55
N LEU A 417 -0.56 -11.62 -20.61
CA LEU A 417 0.90 -11.71 -20.69
C LEU A 417 1.39 -13.15 -20.50
N GLY A 418 2.61 -13.42 -20.95
CA GLY A 418 3.34 -14.66 -20.68
C GLY A 418 3.69 -14.86 -19.19
N MET A 419 4.57 -15.81 -18.87
CA MET A 419 5.03 -16.07 -17.49
C MET A 419 6.48 -15.66 -17.22
N THR A 420 7.35 -15.79 -18.23
CA THR A 420 8.76 -15.40 -18.13
C THR A 420 8.94 -14.03 -18.75
N MET A 421 8.79 -13.95 -20.07
CA MET A 421 8.66 -12.68 -20.77
C MET A 421 7.18 -12.36 -20.95
N ALA A 422 6.84 -11.09 -20.82
CA ALA A 422 5.45 -10.68 -20.97
C ALA A 422 4.91 -10.89 -22.39
N GLY A 423 5.79 -10.84 -23.40
CA GLY A 423 5.47 -11.11 -24.80
C GLY A 423 5.25 -12.59 -25.13
N ASP A 424 5.79 -13.51 -24.33
CA ASP A 424 5.65 -14.96 -24.56
C ASP A 424 4.17 -15.37 -24.53
N PRO A 425 3.75 -16.43 -25.25
CA PRO A 425 2.41 -16.99 -25.10
C PRO A 425 2.12 -17.36 -23.63
N PRO A 426 0.88 -17.12 -23.13
CA PRO A 426 0.51 -17.59 -21.81
C PRO A 426 0.50 -19.13 -21.78
N PRO A 427 0.72 -19.76 -20.62
CA PRO A 427 0.61 -21.21 -20.49
C PRO A 427 -0.79 -21.67 -20.89
N VAL A 428 -0.87 -22.77 -21.64
CA VAL A 428 -2.12 -23.47 -21.91
C VAL A 428 -2.64 -23.98 -20.58
N ARG A 429 -3.84 -23.52 -20.18
CA ARG A 429 -4.48 -23.90 -18.90
C ARG A 429 -5.29 -25.17 -19.04
#